data_AF-A0A3D2BXV4-F1
#
_entry.id   AF-A0A3D2BXV4-F1
#
_cell.length_a   1.000
_cell.length_b   1.000
_cell.length_c   1.000
_cell.angle_alpha   90.00
_cell.angle_beta   90.00
_cell.angle_gamma   90.00
#
_symmetry.space_group_name_H-M   'P 1'
#
loop_
_entity.id
_entity.type
_entity.pdbx_description
1 polymer ?
#
loop_
_entity_poly.entity_id
_entity_poly.type
_entity_poly.pdbx_seq_one_letter_code
_entity_poly.pdbx_strand_id
1 'polypeptide(L)' 'MKLLTFGANDSTSFGMIDGDKVFDLASRMPDVSGLTNLLDPGAQKKALQAVAGADADYSLD' A
#
# COMPACT_ATOMS: atom_id res chain seq x y z
N MET A 1 5.30 8.11 -5.56
CA MET A 1 4.74 6.91 -4.93
C MET A 1 5.32 5.69 -5.62
N LYS A 2 5.86 4.73 -4.87
CA LYS A 2 6.23 3.41 -5.40
C LYS A 2 5.23 2.39 -4.86
N LEU A 3 4.81 1.46 -5.71
CA LEU A 3 3.84 0.44 -5.36
C LEU A 3 4.49 -0.93 -5.50
N LEU A 4 4.12 -1.87 -4.63
CA LEU A 4 4.56 -3.26 -4.71
C LEU A 4 3.44 -4.23 -4.35
N THR A 5 3.60 -5.46 -4.82
CA THR A 5 2.96 -6.65 -4.27
C THR A 5 3.98 -7.41 -3.42
N PHE A 6 3.54 -7.97 -2.30
CA PHE A 6 4.40 -8.71 -1.37
C PHE A 6 3.60 -9.80 -0.67
N GLY A 7 4.30 -10.75 -0.05
CA GLY A 7 3.69 -11.76 0.81
C GLY A 7 3.61 -11.27 2.25
N ALA A 8 2.46 -11.43 2.91
CA ALA A 8 2.25 -11.14 4.32
C ALA A 8 1.22 -12.12 4.91
N ASN A 9 1.48 -12.65 6.11
CA ASN A 9 0.57 -13.57 6.82
C ASN A 9 0.02 -14.71 5.93
N ASP A 10 0.91 -15.42 5.21
CA ASP A 10 0.57 -16.50 4.26
C ASP A 10 -0.36 -16.09 3.10
N SER A 11 -0.49 -14.79 2.84
CA SER A 11 -1.33 -14.22 1.78
C SER A 11 -0.55 -13.24 0.92
N THR A 12 -1.05 -12.97 -0.30
CA THR A 12 -0.53 -11.89 -1.15
C THR A 12 -1.19 -10.58 -0.75
N SER A 13 -0.39 -9.57 -0.43
CA SER A 13 -0.82 -8.19 -0.16
C SER A 13 -0.23 -7.22 -1.20
N PHE A 14 -0.64 -5.97 -1.13
CA PHE A 14 -0.11 -4.88 -1.93
C PHE A 14 0.00 -3.61 -1.10
N GLY A 15 0.94 -2.74 -1.48
CA GLY A 15 1.30 -1.63 -0.63
C GLY A 15 2.03 -0.51 -1.34
N MET A 16 2.34 0.51 -0.54
CA MET A 16 3.16 1.64 -0.92
C MET A 16 4.53 1.56 -0.24
N ILE A 17 5.58 1.90 -0.98
CA ILE A 17 6.92 2.16 -0.42
C ILE A 17 7.18 3.66 -0.35
N ASP A 18 7.67 4.10 0.80
CA ASP A 18 8.30 5.41 1.00
C ASP A 18 9.62 5.25 1.76
N GLY A 19 10.74 5.40 1.05
CA GLY A 19 12.06 5.07 1.60
C GLY A 19 12.21 3.56 1.88
N ASP A 20 12.48 3.21 3.13
CA ASP A 20 12.53 1.87 3.69
C ASP A 20 11.17 1.37 4.20
N LYS A 21 10.20 2.26 4.35
CA LYS A 21 8.88 1.95 4.92
C LYS A 21 7.95 1.33 3.89
N VAL A 22 7.25 0.29 4.32
CA VAL A 22 6.19 -0.39 3.56
C VAL A 22 4.86 -0.21 4.30
N PHE A 23 3.86 0.31 3.57
CA PHE A 23 2.50 0.46 4.05
C PHE A 23 1.59 -0.55 3.35
N ASP A 24 0.92 -1.40 4.12
CA ASP A 24 -0.05 -2.37 3.61
C ASP A 24 -1.35 -1.65 3.23
N LEU A 25 -1.56 -1.48 1.92
CA LEU A 25 -2.74 -0.81 1.41
C LEU A 25 -3.96 -1.72 1.37
N ALA A 26 -3.78 -3.05 1.29
CA ALA A 26 -4.91 -3.99 1.31
C ALA A 26 -5.70 -3.89 2.62
N SER A 27 -4.99 -3.75 3.75
CA SER A 27 -5.61 -3.58 5.08
C SER A 27 -6.29 -2.22 5.27
N ARG A 28 -5.78 -1.17 4.60
CA ARG A 28 -6.24 0.22 4.76
C ARG A 28 -7.30 0.63 3.73
N MET A 29 -7.34 -0.06 2.60
CA MET A 29 -8.20 0.24 1.45
C MET A 29 -8.97 -1.02 1.03
N PRO A 30 -9.99 -1.46 1.80
CA PRO A 30 -10.72 -2.70 1.51
C PRO A 30 -11.46 -2.68 0.16
N ASP A 31 -11.74 -1.51 -0.40
CA ASP A 31 -12.37 -1.34 -1.72
C ASP A 31 -11.38 -1.52 -2.89
N VAL A 32 -10.09 -1.67 -2.59
CA VAL A 32 -9.02 -1.83 -3.57
C VAL A 32 -8.60 -3.30 -3.59
N SER A 33 -8.83 -3.98 -4.71
CA SER A 33 -8.51 -5.39 -4.87
C SER A 33 -7.07 -5.66 -5.31
N GLY A 34 -6.31 -4.62 -5.68
CA GLY A 34 -4.93 -4.77 -6.07
C GLY A 34 -4.32 -3.51 -6.72
N LEU A 35 -3.05 -3.63 -7.10
CA LEU A 35 -2.26 -2.52 -7.67
C LEU A 35 -2.85 -1.92 -8.94
N THR A 36 -3.54 -2.72 -9.76
CA THR A 36 -4.18 -2.24 -10.99
C THR A 36 -5.20 -1.15 -10.73
N ASN A 37 -5.92 -1.22 -9.60
CA ASN A 37 -6.89 -0.21 -9.20
C ASN A 37 -6.19 1.10 -8.81
N LEU A 38 -4.93 1.03 -8.35
CA LEU A 38 -4.09 2.18 -8.00
C LEU A 38 -3.39 2.80 -9.23
N LEU A 39 -3.66 2.32 -10.45
CA LEU A 39 -3.24 3.02 -11.67
C LEU A 39 -4.10 4.25 -11.97
N ASP A 40 -5.30 4.32 -11.39
CA ASP A 40 -6.15 5.51 -11.45
C ASP A 40 -5.61 6.63 -10.53
N PRO A 41 -5.43 7.88 -11.04
CA PRO A 41 -4.92 8.99 -10.23
C PRO A 41 -5.76 9.30 -8.97
N GLY A 42 -7.08 9.11 -9.04
CA GLY A 42 -7.97 9.28 -7.89
C GLY A 42 -7.72 8.24 -6.80
N ALA A 43 -7.50 6.98 -7.20
CA ALA A 43 -7.13 5.91 -6.28
C ALA A 43 -5.74 6.12 -5.66
N GLN A 44 -4.77 6.65 -6.42
CA GLN A 44 -3.46 7.02 -5.87
C GLN A 44 -3.57 8.10 -4.80
N LYS A 45 -4.40 9.12 -5.02
CA LYS A 45 -4.64 10.16 -4.03
C LYS A 45 -5.24 9.59 -2.74
N LYS A 46 -6.18 8.64 -2.85
CA LYS A 46 -6.75 7.95 -1.69
C LYS A 46 -5.71 7.10 -0.96
N ALA A 47 -4.82 6.41 -1.67
CA ALA A 47 -3.73 5.64 -1.07
C ALA A 47 -2.77 6.54 -0.27
N LEU A 48 -2.39 7.70 -0.82
CA LEU A 48 -1.57 8.69 -0.11
C LEU A 48 -2.27 9.24 1.14
N GLN A 49 -3.60 9.40 1.10
CA GLN A 49 -4.38 9.80 2.27
C GLN A 49 -4.46 8.70 3.34
N ALA A 50 -4.55 7.43 2.92
CA ALA A 50 -4.66 6.28 3.82
C ALA A 50 -3.39 6.00 4.63
N VAL A 51 -2.24 6.53 4.18
CA VAL A 51 -0.92 6.36 4.81
C VAL A 51 -0.40 7.67 5.43
N ALA A 52 -1.08 8.79 5.23
CA ALA A 52 -0.67 10.09 5.75
C ALA A 52 -0.69 10.10 7.28
N GLY A 53 0.49 10.24 7.89
CA GLY A 53 0.65 10.28 9.35
C GLY A 53 0.51 8.93 10.03
N ALA A 54 0.41 7.84 9.27
CA ALA A 54 0.41 6.50 9.83
C ALA A 54 1.83 5.95 9.97
N ASP A 55 1.99 5.01 10.89
CA ASP A 55 3.19 4.18 10.96
C ASP A 55 3.23 3.16 9.81
N ALA A 56 4.44 2.78 9.45
CA ALA A 56 4.69 1.74 8.45
C ALA A 56 4.32 0.37 9.04
N ASP A 57 3.76 -0.51 8.21
CA ASP A 57 3.41 -1.88 8.60
C ASP A 57 4.64 -2.80 8.54
N TYR A 58 5.55 -2.53 7.61
CA TYR A 58 6.81 -3.26 7.45
C TYR A 58 7.95 -2.32 7.05
N SER A 59 9.17 -2.87 7.02
CA SER A 59 10.38 -2.20 6.54
C SER A 59 11.18 -3.14 5.62
N LEU A 60 12.02 -2.58 4.74
CA LEU A 60 12.79 -3.30 3.71
C LEU A 60 14.17 -3.82 4.21
N ASP A 61 14.44 -3.74 5.50
CA ASP A 61 15.68 -4.16 6.17
C ASP A 61 15.75 -5.66 6.51
#